data_AF-A0AAD5D3Q3-F1
#
_entry.id   AF-A0AAD5D3Q3-F1
#
_cell.length_a   1.000
_cell.length_b   1.000
_cell.length_c   1.000
_cell.angle_alpha   90.00
_cell.angle_beta   90.00
_cell.angle_gamma   90.00
#
_symmetry.space_group_name_H-M   'P 1'
#
loop_
_entity.id
_entity.type
_entity.pdbx_description
1 polymer ?
#
loop_
_entity_poly.entity_id
_entity_poly.type
_entity_poly.pdbx_seq_one_letter_code
_entity_poly.pdbx_strand_id
1 'polypeptide(L)'
;MPEVPSLITLCIGAIRDAILDENGNLFYVYQLPSELFDQLLSNLPPLGLQNLQDAMPSGSSSENWFSDTGIRPSRKRKRYDNFDIMWRARYKLRWPIVEHDECTADWQQIYWEKHLQNCLDATAETVSITRYDGSLGDVEIADALLKYVSYEGHVSRSRSHSKLAFHCERFGPYARRLRLQSVHCVADIGHLLRNCQLEYLEIHWLKSKEQVDGLCKLLEKKKDTLASLEFVHCKLPANLVTAICESLHVKGFETNVIKSFSIKRSSFLACSYFPLPVGLESLLITTRCVMCMS
;
A
#
# COMPACT_ATOMS: atom_id res chain seq x y z
N MET A 1 -7.45 32.79 27.16
CA MET A 1 -6.03 32.46 27.41
C MET A 1 -5.80 31.02 26.97
N PRO A 2 -4.77 30.70 26.20
CA PRO A 2 -4.45 29.30 25.90
C PRO A 2 -4.13 28.58 27.21
N GLU A 3 -4.78 27.45 27.42
CA GLU A 3 -4.63 26.61 28.61
C GLU A 3 -3.17 26.12 28.69
N VAL A 4 -2.53 26.26 29.86
CA VAL A 4 -1.14 25.81 30.04
C VAL A 4 -1.13 24.28 29.94
N PRO A 5 -0.41 23.68 28.98
CA PRO A 5 -0.40 22.24 28.82
C PRO A 5 0.16 21.57 30.07
N SER A 6 -0.48 20.49 30.50
CA SER A 6 0.00 19.71 31.63
C SER A 6 1.39 19.11 31.33
N LEU A 7 2.17 18.83 32.37
CA LEU A 7 3.45 18.12 32.21
C LEU A 7 3.27 16.79 31.46
N ILE A 8 2.17 16.08 31.71
CA ILE A 8 1.85 14.82 31.03
C ILE A 8 1.65 15.06 29.53
N THR A 9 0.91 16.11 29.15
CA THR A 9 0.70 16.47 27.74
C THR A 9 2.02 16.80 27.03
N LEU A 10 2.91 17.53 27.70
CA LEU A 10 4.24 17.86 27.18
C LEU A 10 5.11 16.60 27.01
N CYS A 11 5.12 15.70 28.00
CA CYS A 11 5.84 14.44 27.92
C CYS A 11 5.33 13.54 26.79
N ILE A 12 4.00 13.42 26.63
CA ILE A 12 3.40 12.65 25.52
C ILE A 12 3.79 13.25 24.17
N GLY A 13 3.79 14.59 24.06
CA GLY A 13 4.26 15.29 22.86
C GLY A 13 5.72 14.97 22.53
N ALA A 14 6.61 15.06 23.51
CA ALA A 14 8.03 14.75 23.32
C ALA A 14 8.26 13.28 22.92
N ILE A 15 7.56 12.33 23.54
CA ILE A 15 7.64 10.90 23.20
C ILE A 15 7.12 10.67 21.78
N ARG A 16 6.00 11.30 21.41
CA ARG A 16 5.43 11.21 20.06
C ARG A 16 6.42 11.68 19.00
N ASP A 17 7.09 12.81 19.24
CA ASP A 17 8.05 13.38 18.30
C ASP A 17 9.28 12.45 18.15
N ALA A 18 9.80 11.91 19.26
CA ALA A 18 10.87 10.91 19.23
C ALA A 18 10.49 9.63 18.46
N ILE A 19 9.23 9.18 18.56
CA ILE A 19 8.73 8.02 17.80
C ILE A 19 8.70 8.32 16.30
N LEU A 20 8.30 9.53 15.91
CA LEU A 20 8.20 9.94 14.51
C LEU A 20 9.56 10.14 13.84
N ASP A 21 10.51 10.66 14.61
CA ASP A 21 11.88 10.85 14.18
C ASP A 21 12.66 9.53 14.04
N GLU A 22 12.06 8.41 14.46
CA GLU A 22 12.76 7.12 14.65
C GLU A 22 14.00 7.24 15.56
N ASN A 23 14.06 8.34 16.32
CA ASN A 23 15.16 8.73 17.17
C ASN A 23 14.76 8.47 18.61
N GLY A 24 14.83 7.22 19.04
CA GLY A 24 14.52 6.87 20.42
C GLY A 24 14.59 5.39 20.73
N ASN A 25 14.83 5.07 21.99
CA ASN A 25 14.73 3.69 22.46
C ASN A 25 13.25 3.36 22.75
N LEU A 26 12.55 2.90 21.71
CA LEU A 26 11.12 2.55 21.74
C LEU A 26 10.79 1.46 22.77
N PHE A 27 11.79 0.71 23.25
CA PHE A 27 11.64 -0.27 24.32
C PHE A 27 11.04 0.34 25.61
N TYR A 28 11.45 1.55 25.98
CA TYR A 28 10.94 2.21 27.20
C TYR A 28 9.49 2.65 27.06
N VAL A 29 9.02 2.93 25.83
CA VAL A 29 7.61 3.25 25.56
C VAL A 29 6.72 2.07 25.97
N TYR A 30 7.20 0.83 25.75
CA TYR A 30 6.49 -0.37 26.20
C TYR A 30 6.56 -0.63 27.70
N GLN A 31 7.39 0.09 28.46
CA GLN A 31 7.43 -0.02 29.92
C GLN A 31 6.42 0.92 30.59
N LEU A 32 5.79 1.83 29.83
CA LEU A 32 4.81 2.76 30.36
C LEU A 32 3.60 2.02 30.99
N PRO A 33 3.02 2.59 32.07
CA PRO A 33 1.71 2.21 32.56
C PRO A 33 0.67 2.18 31.44
N SER A 34 -0.32 1.29 31.54
CA SER A 34 -1.28 1.05 30.44
C SER A 34 -2.05 2.31 30.08
N GLU A 35 -2.41 3.11 31.07
CA GLU A 35 -3.18 4.35 30.92
C GLU A 35 -2.37 5.39 30.10
N LEU A 36 -1.08 5.53 30.41
CA LEU A 36 -0.18 6.45 29.68
C LEU A 36 0.14 5.92 28.27
N PHE A 37 0.29 4.61 28.12
CA PHE A 37 0.50 3.98 26.82
C PHE A 37 -0.73 4.14 25.91
N ASP A 38 -1.93 3.91 26.45
CA ASP A 38 -3.18 4.05 25.71
C ASP A 38 -3.44 5.53 25.34
N GLN A 39 -3.14 6.46 26.25
CA GLN A 39 -3.18 7.89 25.96
C GLN A 39 -2.17 8.28 24.86
N LEU A 40 -0.94 7.76 24.90
CA LEU A 40 0.06 7.99 23.85
C LEU A 40 -0.42 7.46 22.50
N LEU A 41 -0.91 6.21 22.45
CA LEU A 41 -1.46 5.59 21.24
C LEU A 41 -2.56 6.43 20.59
N SER A 42 -3.49 6.95 21.40
CA SER A 42 -4.58 7.82 20.92
C SER A 42 -4.10 9.14 20.30
N ASN A 43 -2.89 9.58 20.64
CA ASN A 43 -2.28 10.82 20.15
C ASN A 43 -1.28 10.61 19.00
N LEU A 44 -0.92 9.37 18.68
CA LEU A 44 0.03 9.07 17.61
C LEU A 44 -0.64 9.21 16.22
N PRO A 45 -0.04 9.96 15.28
CA PRO A 45 -0.46 9.90 13.90
C PRO A 45 -0.10 8.53 13.30
N PRO A 46 -0.65 8.16 12.14
CA PRO A 46 -0.44 6.85 11.52
C PRO A 46 1.03 6.43 11.38
N LEU A 47 1.95 7.32 10.99
CA LEU A 47 3.37 7.01 10.94
C LEU A 47 3.95 6.68 12.32
N GLY A 48 3.57 7.43 13.35
CA GLY A 48 4.03 7.15 14.71
C GLY A 48 3.47 5.84 15.25
N LEU A 49 2.22 5.52 14.92
CA LEU A 49 1.60 4.24 15.26
C LEU A 49 2.34 3.08 14.58
N GLN A 50 2.67 3.25 13.30
CA GLN A 50 3.45 2.31 12.51
C GLN A 50 4.85 2.09 13.09
N ASN A 51 5.62 3.17 13.31
CA ASN A 51 6.97 3.10 13.85
C ASN A 51 7.01 2.40 15.21
N LEU A 52 6.02 2.70 16.07
CA LEU A 52 5.90 2.03 17.35
C LEU A 52 5.62 0.54 17.12
N GLN A 53 4.63 0.19 16.30
CA GLN A 53 4.27 -1.21 16.04
C GLN A 53 5.41 -2.03 15.41
N ASP A 54 6.20 -1.45 14.51
CA ASP A 54 7.38 -2.10 13.90
C ASP A 54 8.48 -2.41 14.93
N ALA A 55 8.62 -1.54 15.94
CA ALA A 55 9.57 -1.73 17.04
C ALA A 55 9.03 -2.62 18.16
N MET A 56 7.86 -3.25 17.98
CA MET A 56 7.29 -4.10 19.00
C MET A 56 8.18 -5.32 19.22
N PRO A 57 8.57 -5.65 20.48
CA PRO A 57 9.40 -6.82 20.74
C PRO A 57 8.68 -8.11 20.33
N SER A 58 9.07 -8.70 19.21
CA SER A 58 8.62 -10.02 18.79
C SER A 58 9.06 -11.04 19.84
N GLY A 59 8.09 -11.75 20.43
CA GLY A 59 8.35 -12.69 21.52
C GLY A 59 9.09 -13.95 21.07
N SER A 60 10.37 -13.85 20.71
CA SER A 60 11.26 -15.02 20.58
C SER A 60 12.73 -14.62 20.66
N SER A 61 13.30 -14.71 21.85
CA SER A 61 14.63 -15.30 22.03
C SER A 61 14.67 -15.91 23.43
N SER A 62 14.63 -17.24 23.47
CA SER A 62 14.90 -18.02 24.67
C SER A 62 16.38 -17.92 25.01
N GLU A 63 16.72 -17.52 26.23
CA GLU A 63 17.56 -18.28 27.17
C GLU A 63 17.99 -17.39 28.35
N ASN A 64 17.75 -17.90 29.58
CA ASN A 64 17.97 -17.30 30.90
C ASN A 64 17.24 -15.97 31.11
N TRP A 65 16.48 -15.73 32.17
CA TRP A 65 16.77 -15.99 33.57
C TRP A 65 15.50 -16.48 34.29
N PHE A 66 15.64 -17.54 35.06
CA PHE A 66 14.63 -17.99 36.02
C PHE A 66 14.26 -16.85 36.97
N SER A 67 12.99 -16.50 37.04
CA SER A 67 12.29 -16.11 38.28
C SER A 67 10.78 -16.19 38.05
N ASP A 68 10.21 -17.18 38.72
CA ASP A 68 8.79 -17.41 38.96
C ASP A 68 8.01 -16.12 39.26
N THR A 69 7.18 -15.66 38.32
CA THR A 69 5.91 -14.98 38.61
C THR A 69 4.96 -15.19 37.42
N GLY A 70 3.86 -15.91 37.65
CA GLY A 70 2.86 -16.28 36.64
C GLY A 70 2.00 -15.13 36.09
N ILE A 71 2.59 -14.10 35.49
CA ILE A 71 1.85 -13.03 34.81
C ILE A 71 2.49 -12.69 33.45
N ARG A 72 1.66 -12.71 32.39
CA ARG A 72 1.72 -11.89 31.14
C ARG A 72 1.77 -12.63 29.78
N PRO A 73 0.81 -13.51 29.47
CA PRO A 73 0.29 -13.61 28.10
C PRO A 73 -0.76 -12.52 27.80
N SER A 74 -1.56 -12.15 28.81
CA SER A 74 -2.73 -11.26 28.67
C SER A 74 -2.41 -9.79 28.37
N ARG A 75 -1.35 -9.23 28.96
CA ARG A 75 -0.96 -7.82 28.72
C ARG A 75 -0.43 -7.57 27.31
N LYS A 76 0.24 -8.54 26.67
CA LYS A 76 0.72 -8.42 25.29
C LYS A 76 -0.46 -8.44 24.31
N ARG A 77 -1.38 -9.38 24.49
CA ARG A 77 -2.63 -9.47 23.70
C ARG A 77 -3.43 -8.18 23.75
N LYS A 78 -3.64 -7.60 24.95
CA LYS A 78 -4.32 -6.31 25.12
C LYS A 78 -3.68 -5.17 24.31
N ARG A 79 -2.34 -5.12 24.24
CA ARG A 79 -1.66 -4.05 23.47
C ARG A 79 -1.85 -4.20 21.97
N TYR A 80 -1.82 -5.42 21.44
CA TYR A 80 -2.16 -5.67 20.04
C TYR A 80 -3.60 -5.26 19.74
N ASP A 81 -4.55 -5.61 20.61
CA ASP A 81 -5.95 -5.20 20.47
C ASP A 81 -6.06 -3.65 20.45
N ASN A 82 -5.23 -2.94 21.22
CA ASN A 82 -5.22 -1.48 21.22
C ASN A 82 -4.71 -0.88 19.89
N PHE A 83 -3.72 -1.49 19.23
CA PHE A 83 -3.26 -1.02 17.90
C PHE A 83 -4.36 -1.14 16.85
N ASP A 84 -5.06 -2.28 16.82
CA ASP A 84 -6.16 -2.51 15.88
C ASP A 84 -7.28 -1.47 16.04
N ILE A 85 -7.69 -1.21 17.30
CA ILE A 85 -8.67 -0.18 17.63
C ILE A 85 -8.21 1.20 17.15
N MET A 86 -6.93 1.53 17.32
CA MET A 86 -6.37 2.81 16.86
C MET A 86 -6.31 2.91 15.34
N TRP A 87 -5.89 1.86 14.64
CA TRP A 87 -5.90 1.83 13.17
C TRP A 87 -7.31 2.02 12.63
N ARG A 88 -8.30 1.32 13.19
CA ARG A 88 -9.71 1.49 12.85
C ARG A 88 -10.19 2.92 13.08
N ALA A 89 -9.84 3.52 14.23
CA ALA A 89 -10.20 4.90 14.53
C ALA A 89 -9.58 5.89 13.52
N ARG A 90 -8.30 5.72 13.17
CA ARG A 90 -7.60 6.55 12.17
C ARG A 90 -8.19 6.38 10.78
N TYR A 91 -8.56 5.15 10.40
CA TYR A 91 -9.23 4.89 9.14
C TYR A 91 -10.58 5.61 9.05
N LYS A 92 -11.44 5.45 10.06
CA LYS A 92 -12.77 6.10 10.10
C LYS A 92 -12.68 7.62 10.11
N LEU A 93 -11.68 8.19 10.80
CA LEU A 93 -11.45 9.64 10.82
C LEU A 93 -11.11 10.19 9.43
N ARG A 94 -10.34 9.44 8.61
CA ARG A 94 -9.93 9.87 7.27
C ARG A 94 -10.95 9.51 6.19
N TRP A 95 -11.66 8.39 6.33
CA TRP A 95 -12.60 7.85 5.33
C TRP A 95 -13.92 7.39 5.98
N PRO A 96 -14.82 8.31 6.37
CA PRO A 96 -16.01 7.99 7.15
C PRO A 96 -17.12 7.23 6.40
N ILE A 97 -17.09 7.19 5.06
CA ILE A 97 -18.20 6.73 4.23
C ILE A 97 -18.03 5.26 3.75
N VAL A 98 -16.88 4.63 4.02
CA VAL A 98 -16.61 3.29 3.48
C VAL A 98 -17.04 2.21 4.47
N GLU A 99 -18.15 1.55 4.18
CA GLU A 99 -18.56 0.32 4.83
C GLU A 99 -17.59 -0.81 4.44
N HIS A 100 -16.91 -1.38 5.43
CA HIS A 100 -16.11 -2.60 5.29
C HIS A 100 -16.76 -3.71 6.12
N ASP A 101 -16.71 -4.94 5.62
CA ASP A 101 -17.11 -6.12 6.37
C ASP A 101 -16.20 -6.27 7.60
N GLU A 102 -16.76 -6.15 8.80
CA GLU A 102 -16.02 -5.83 10.02
C GLU A 102 -15.25 -7.02 10.63
N CYS A 103 -15.42 -8.22 10.09
CA CYS A 103 -15.16 -9.45 10.84
C CYS A 103 -13.70 -9.94 10.82
N THR A 104 -12.85 -9.48 9.90
CA THR A 104 -11.44 -9.96 9.77
C THR A 104 -10.47 -8.93 9.15
N ALA A 105 -10.83 -7.65 9.17
CA ALA A 105 -10.08 -6.59 8.49
C ALA A 105 -8.78 -6.25 9.23
N ASP A 106 -7.62 -6.52 8.62
CA ASP A 106 -6.34 -5.96 9.06
C ASP A 106 -6.35 -4.45 8.78
N TRP A 107 -6.73 -3.66 9.79
CA TRP A 107 -6.91 -2.22 9.64
C TRP A 107 -5.62 -1.48 9.32
N GLN A 108 -4.46 -1.98 9.76
CA GLN A 108 -3.15 -1.42 9.42
C GLN A 108 -2.90 -1.58 7.92
N GLN A 109 -3.07 -2.81 7.42
CA GLN A 109 -2.90 -3.10 6.01
C GLN A 109 -3.85 -2.26 5.14
N ILE A 110 -5.14 -2.23 5.48
CA ILE A 110 -6.16 -1.46 4.74
C ILE A 110 -5.83 0.03 4.74
N TYR A 111 -5.41 0.58 5.88
CA TYR A 111 -5.05 1.98 5.98
C TYR A 111 -3.91 2.34 5.02
N TRP A 112 -2.83 1.55 5.02
CA TRP A 112 -1.65 1.83 4.23
C TRP A 112 -1.84 1.55 2.75
N GLU A 113 -2.56 0.49 2.39
CA GLU A 113 -2.97 0.22 1.00
C GLU A 113 -3.76 1.40 0.43
N LYS A 114 -4.76 1.88 1.18
CA LYS A 114 -5.59 3.01 0.73
C LYS A 114 -4.83 4.33 0.72
N HIS A 115 -3.92 4.54 1.66
CA HIS A 115 -3.01 5.69 1.64
C HIS A 115 -2.14 5.66 0.37
N LEU A 116 -1.54 4.51 0.04
CA LEU A 116 -0.70 4.36 -1.14
C LEU A 116 -1.50 4.59 -2.43
N GLN A 117 -2.73 4.07 -2.49
CA GLN A 117 -3.65 4.35 -3.61
C GLN A 117 -3.90 5.85 -3.77
N ASN A 118 -4.19 6.58 -2.68
CA ASN A 118 -4.38 8.02 -2.74
C ASN A 118 -3.12 8.77 -3.22
N CYS A 119 -1.93 8.31 -2.84
CA CYS A 119 -0.67 8.89 -3.30
C CYS A 119 -0.47 8.68 -4.81
N LEU A 120 -0.79 7.48 -5.31
CA LEU A 120 -0.75 7.18 -6.74
C LEU A 120 -1.79 8.02 -7.51
N ASP A 121 -3.02 8.11 -7.03
CA ASP A 121 -4.08 8.89 -7.69
C ASP A 121 -3.72 10.38 -7.77
N ALA A 122 -3.19 10.96 -6.68
CA ALA A 122 -2.73 12.35 -6.68
C ALA A 122 -1.51 12.58 -7.59
N THR A 123 -0.62 11.59 -7.66
CA THR A 123 0.54 11.63 -8.58
C THR A 123 0.06 11.60 -10.03
N ALA A 124 -0.90 10.73 -10.36
CA ALA A 124 -1.47 10.67 -11.70
C ALA A 124 -2.09 12.00 -12.13
N GLU A 125 -2.84 12.64 -11.24
CA GLU A 125 -3.43 13.95 -11.48
C GLU A 125 -2.33 15.01 -11.73
N THR A 126 -1.32 15.05 -10.85
CA THR A 126 -0.22 16.02 -10.94
C THR A 126 0.58 15.86 -12.24
N VAL A 127 0.98 14.64 -12.58
CA VAL A 127 1.75 14.33 -13.80
C VAL A 127 0.92 14.66 -15.05
N SER A 128 -0.38 14.36 -15.03
CA SER A 128 -1.29 14.66 -16.15
C SER A 128 -1.45 16.17 -16.40
N ILE A 129 -1.49 16.98 -15.34
CA ILE A 129 -1.61 18.44 -15.44
C ILE A 129 -0.30 19.07 -15.90
N THR A 130 0.82 18.63 -15.34
CA THR A 130 2.12 19.30 -15.49
C THR A 130 2.94 18.82 -16.68
N ARG A 131 2.55 17.72 -17.34
CA ARG A 131 3.36 17.03 -18.36
C ARG A 131 4.77 16.69 -17.85
N TYR A 132 4.83 16.29 -16.58
CA TYR A 132 6.07 15.97 -15.89
C TYR A 132 6.87 14.88 -16.64
N ASP A 133 8.15 15.14 -16.88
CA ASP A 133 9.09 14.28 -17.61
C ASP A 133 10.17 13.65 -16.71
N GLY A 134 10.12 13.90 -15.40
CA GLY A 134 11.05 13.33 -14.42
C GLY A 134 10.68 11.92 -13.95
N SER A 135 11.44 11.40 -12.98
CA SER A 135 11.13 10.09 -12.37
C SER A 135 9.85 10.17 -11.55
N LEU A 136 8.96 9.21 -11.75
CA LEU A 136 7.69 9.10 -11.02
C LEU A 136 7.92 9.04 -9.50
N GLY A 137 9.04 8.45 -9.07
CA GLY A 137 9.40 8.35 -7.65
C GLY A 137 9.71 9.69 -6.98
N ASP A 138 10.12 10.68 -7.77
CA ASP A 138 10.49 12.01 -7.28
C ASP A 138 9.31 12.98 -7.22
N VAL A 139 8.12 12.57 -7.69
CA VAL A 139 6.93 13.41 -7.61
C VAL A 139 6.57 13.68 -6.15
N GLU A 140 6.34 14.95 -5.84
CA GLU A 140 5.96 15.40 -4.50
C GLU A 140 4.48 15.12 -4.23
N ILE A 141 4.22 14.47 -3.10
CA ILE A 141 2.91 14.21 -2.54
C ILE A 141 2.41 15.48 -1.86
N ALA A 142 1.21 15.91 -2.24
CA ALA A 142 0.60 17.12 -1.71
C ALA A 142 0.51 17.12 -0.17
N ASP A 143 0.71 18.28 0.45
CA ASP A 143 0.61 18.47 1.91
C ASP A 143 -0.72 17.98 2.50
N ALA A 144 -1.80 18.10 1.72
CA ALA A 144 -3.12 17.61 2.08
C ALA A 144 -3.18 16.09 2.31
N LEU A 145 -2.28 15.31 1.71
CA LEU A 145 -2.11 13.87 1.97
C LEU A 145 -1.08 13.62 3.09
N LEU A 146 0.00 14.40 3.14
CA LEU A 146 1.05 14.24 4.15
C LEU A 146 0.55 14.48 5.58
N LYS A 147 -0.44 15.37 5.77
CA LYS A 147 -1.09 15.60 7.08
C LYS A 147 -1.77 14.36 7.68
N TYR A 148 -2.00 13.32 6.88
CA TYR A 148 -2.56 12.06 7.35
C TYR A 148 -1.49 11.02 7.69
N VAL A 149 -0.23 11.28 7.39
CA VAL A 149 0.90 10.39 7.71
C VAL A 149 1.53 10.83 9.02
N SER A 150 1.85 12.12 9.13
CA SER A 150 2.36 12.77 10.34
C SER A 150 1.45 13.92 10.75
N TYR A 151 1.69 14.51 11.92
CA TYR A 151 0.91 15.65 12.38
C TYR A 151 1.43 16.98 11.79
N GLU A 152 0.58 18.00 11.80
CA GLU A 152 0.87 19.32 11.24
C GLU A 152 1.92 20.07 12.07
N GLY A 153 2.97 20.59 11.43
CA GLY A 153 4.04 21.33 12.10
C GLY A 153 5.21 20.48 12.64
N HIS A 154 5.20 19.16 12.46
CA HIS A 154 6.37 18.32 12.80
C HIS A 154 7.57 18.69 11.90
N VAL A 155 8.65 19.15 12.53
CA VAL A 155 9.85 19.73 11.89
C VAL A 155 10.56 18.72 10.98
N SER A 156 10.44 17.43 11.27
CA SER A 156 11.12 16.34 10.56
C SER A 156 10.31 15.80 9.39
N ARG A 157 9.63 16.68 8.65
CA ARG A 157 9.32 16.41 7.23
C ARG A 157 10.64 16.52 6.46
N SER A 158 11.49 15.51 6.61
CA SER A 158 12.61 15.32 5.68
C SER A 158 12.05 15.45 4.27
N ARG A 159 12.72 16.20 3.37
CA ARG A 159 12.25 16.36 1.98
C ARG A 159 11.94 15.01 1.32
N SER A 160 12.63 13.95 1.75
CA SER A 160 12.38 12.57 1.31
C SER A 160 10.97 12.05 1.61
N HIS A 161 10.33 12.47 2.72
CA HIS A 161 8.98 12.01 3.10
C HIS A 161 7.90 12.54 2.16
N SER A 162 8.19 13.60 1.40
CA SER A 162 7.25 14.14 0.42
C SER A 162 7.26 13.35 -0.90
N LYS A 163 8.28 12.53 -1.16
CA LYS A 163 8.44 11.85 -2.44
C LYS A 163 7.61 10.58 -2.51
N LEU A 164 6.96 10.32 -3.64
CA LEU A 164 6.22 9.06 -3.86
C LEU A 164 7.08 7.81 -3.58
N ALA A 165 8.36 7.82 -3.95
CA ALA A 165 9.27 6.72 -3.69
C ALA A 165 9.34 6.32 -2.21
N PHE A 166 9.35 7.29 -1.29
CA PHE A 166 9.35 7.03 0.14
C PHE A 166 8.08 6.29 0.58
N HIS A 167 6.91 6.72 0.11
CA HIS A 167 5.64 6.08 0.45
C HIS A 167 5.56 4.66 -0.10
N CYS A 168 5.99 4.46 -1.35
CA CYS A 168 6.05 3.12 -1.95
C CYS A 168 7.03 2.20 -1.23
N GLU A 169 8.19 2.72 -0.80
CA GLU A 169 9.18 1.93 -0.07
C GLU A 169 8.69 1.56 1.33
N ARG A 170 8.17 2.55 2.08
CA ARG A 170 7.77 2.39 3.48
C ARG A 170 6.46 1.62 3.64
N PHE A 171 5.47 1.92 2.80
CA PHE A 171 4.11 1.37 2.94
C PHE A 171 3.77 0.32 1.88
N GLY A 172 4.64 0.15 0.88
CA GLY A 172 4.50 -0.88 -0.15
C GLY A 172 4.19 -2.28 0.40
N PRO A 173 4.88 -2.79 1.45
CA PRO A 173 4.62 -4.12 2.00
C PRO A 173 3.15 -4.41 2.38
N TYR A 174 2.36 -3.37 2.69
CA TYR A 174 0.95 -3.50 3.05
C TYR A 174 0.01 -3.50 1.85
N ALA A 175 0.49 -3.09 0.67
CA ALA A 175 -0.35 -2.99 -0.51
C ALA A 175 -0.49 -4.35 -1.20
N ARG A 176 -1.72 -4.87 -1.19
CA ARG A 176 -2.15 -6.08 -1.90
C ARG A 176 -3.02 -5.76 -3.10
N ARG A 177 -3.76 -4.66 -3.05
CA ARG A 177 -4.71 -4.23 -4.08
C ARG A 177 -4.39 -2.82 -4.50
N LEU A 178 -4.04 -2.63 -5.76
CA LEU A 178 -3.78 -1.29 -6.30
C LEU A 178 -4.45 -1.11 -7.65
N ARG A 179 -4.81 0.14 -7.93
CA ARG A 179 -5.23 0.63 -9.24
C ARG A 179 -4.15 1.55 -9.80
N LEU A 180 -3.69 1.23 -11.00
CA LEU A 180 -2.74 2.06 -11.73
C LEU A 180 -3.40 2.69 -12.95
N GLN A 181 -3.12 3.97 -13.16
CA GLN A 181 -3.47 4.66 -14.39
C GLN A 181 -2.32 4.52 -15.40
N SER A 182 -2.62 4.75 -16.68
CA SER A 182 -1.64 4.66 -17.77
C SER A 182 -0.36 5.47 -17.55
N VAL A 183 -0.44 6.60 -16.84
CA VAL A 183 0.71 7.45 -16.46
C VAL A 183 1.67 6.77 -15.48
N HIS A 184 1.21 5.78 -14.73
CA HIS A 184 2.04 5.00 -13.81
C HIS A 184 2.76 3.86 -14.51
N CYS A 185 2.33 3.43 -15.69
CA CYS A 185 2.91 2.28 -16.39
C CYS A 185 4.23 2.64 -17.10
N VAL A 186 5.14 3.30 -16.40
CA VAL A 186 6.47 3.68 -16.90
C VAL A 186 7.53 2.69 -16.41
N ALA A 187 8.75 2.74 -16.96
CA ALA A 187 9.82 1.79 -16.60
C ALA A 187 10.10 1.70 -15.08
N ASP A 188 9.94 2.81 -14.36
CA ASP A 188 10.27 2.94 -12.94
C ASP A 188 9.24 2.29 -12.01
N ILE A 189 8.02 2.01 -12.47
CA ILE A 189 6.94 1.52 -11.59
C ILE A 189 7.27 0.19 -10.92
N GLY A 190 8.00 -0.68 -11.63
CA GLY A 190 8.48 -1.94 -11.07
C GLY A 190 9.53 -1.77 -9.98
N HIS A 191 10.21 -0.62 -9.90
CA HIS A 191 11.10 -0.29 -8.79
C HIS A 191 10.33 0.31 -7.61
N LEU A 192 9.35 1.16 -7.88
CA LEU A 192 8.48 1.74 -6.85
C LEU A 192 7.69 0.67 -6.11
N LEU A 193 7.04 -0.24 -6.85
CA LEU A 193 6.19 -1.28 -6.26
C LEU A 193 6.95 -2.56 -5.89
N ARG A 194 8.29 -2.50 -5.78
CA ARG A 194 9.14 -3.68 -5.53
C ARG A 194 8.77 -4.39 -4.21
N ASN A 195 8.41 -3.63 -3.18
CA ASN A 195 8.09 -4.16 -1.86
C ASN A 195 6.61 -4.58 -1.73
N CYS A 196 5.76 -4.31 -2.72
CA CYS A 196 4.33 -4.63 -2.65
C CYS A 196 4.05 -6.12 -2.78
N GLN A 197 3.11 -6.62 -1.99
CA GLN A 197 2.61 -8.00 -2.06
C GLN A 197 1.32 -8.04 -2.89
N LEU A 198 1.39 -7.56 -4.14
CA LEU A 198 0.21 -7.37 -4.98
C LEU A 198 -0.46 -8.70 -5.31
N GLU A 199 -1.71 -8.83 -4.86
CA GLU A 199 -2.65 -9.91 -5.16
C GLU A 199 -3.66 -9.50 -6.23
N TYR A 200 -4.04 -8.21 -6.26
CA TYR A 200 -5.00 -7.65 -7.21
C TYR A 200 -4.45 -6.38 -7.84
N LEU A 201 -4.49 -6.30 -9.16
CA LEU A 201 -4.06 -5.13 -9.91
C LEU A 201 -5.12 -4.70 -10.92
N GLU A 202 -5.58 -3.46 -10.80
CA GLU A 202 -6.53 -2.84 -11.74
C GLU A 202 -5.78 -1.80 -12.58
N ILE A 203 -5.88 -1.90 -13.90
CA ILE A 203 -5.13 -1.09 -14.86
C ILE A 203 -6.10 -0.24 -15.68
N HIS A 204 -5.86 1.06 -15.71
CA HIS A 204 -6.74 2.04 -16.34
C HIS A 204 -6.10 2.76 -17.53
N TRP A 205 -6.88 2.95 -18.59
CA TRP A 205 -6.58 3.86 -19.72
C TRP A 205 -5.31 3.55 -20.51
N LEU A 206 -4.87 2.30 -20.55
CA LEU A 206 -3.63 1.90 -21.23
C LEU A 206 -3.78 1.97 -22.75
N LYS A 207 -2.83 2.62 -23.44
CA LYS A 207 -2.95 2.99 -24.87
C LYS A 207 -1.69 2.82 -25.69
N SER A 208 -0.50 2.93 -25.09
CA SER A 208 0.77 2.98 -25.84
C SER A 208 1.65 1.76 -25.57
N LYS A 209 2.57 1.47 -26.51
CA LYS A 209 3.56 0.39 -26.37
C LYS A 209 4.45 0.59 -25.15
N GLU A 210 4.93 1.81 -24.93
CA GLU A 210 5.80 2.15 -23.79
C GLU A 210 5.13 1.83 -22.45
N GLN A 211 3.82 2.10 -22.35
CA GLN A 211 3.02 1.76 -21.17
C GLN A 211 2.89 0.25 -20.98
N VAL A 212 2.69 -0.48 -22.07
CA VAL A 212 2.61 -1.94 -22.04
C VAL A 212 3.96 -2.53 -21.62
N ASP A 213 5.07 -2.04 -22.16
CA ASP A 213 6.41 -2.51 -21.80
C ASP A 213 6.71 -2.27 -20.31
N GLY A 214 6.30 -1.11 -19.77
CA GLY A 214 6.39 -0.81 -18.33
C GLY A 214 5.53 -1.74 -17.48
N LEU A 215 4.30 -2.02 -17.91
CA LEU A 215 3.41 -2.97 -17.25
C LEU A 215 3.96 -4.41 -17.29
N CYS A 216 4.44 -4.88 -18.44
CA CYS A 216 5.00 -6.24 -18.57
C CYS A 216 6.16 -6.46 -17.58
N LYS A 217 7.06 -5.47 -17.43
CA LYS A 217 8.14 -5.54 -16.43
C LYS A 217 7.63 -5.63 -14.99
N LEU A 218 6.51 -4.97 -14.67
CA LEU A 218 5.87 -5.07 -13.36
C LEU A 218 5.25 -6.47 -13.15
N LEU A 219 4.54 -6.98 -14.17
CA LEU A 219 3.89 -8.28 -14.13
C LEU A 219 4.91 -9.42 -13.96
N GLU A 220 6.01 -9.38 -14.69
CA GLU A 220 7.12 -10.34 -14.55
C GLU A 220 7.69 -10.40 -13.13
N LYS A 221 7.80 -9.24 -12.46
CA LYS A 221 8.27 -9.13 -11.08
C LYS A 221 7.24 -9.57 -10.03
N LYS A 222 5.95 -9.59 -10.37
CA LYS A 222 4.83 -9.85 -9.44
C LYS A 222 4.04 -11.12 -9.74
N LYS A 223 4.53 -11.94 -10.67
CA LYS A 223 3.89 -13.19 -11.11
C LYS A 223 3.58 -14.18 -9.97
N ASP A 224 4.38 -14.19 -8.90
CA ASP A 224 4.24 -15.16 -7.82
C ASP A 224 3.18 -14.74 -6.78
N THR A 225 2.83 -13.45 -6.71
CA THR A 225 1.85 -12.92 -5.76
C THR A 225 0.53 -12.56 -6.41
N LEU A 226 0.55 -12.19 -7.70
CA LEU A 226 -0.59 -11.62 -8.39
C LEU A 226 -1.65 -12.68 -8.71
N ALA A 227 -2.78 -12.62 -8.00
CA ALA A 227 -3.89 -13.55 -8.18
C ALA A 227 -4.98 -13.01 -9.13
N SER A 228 -5.05 -11.70 -9.34
CA SER A 228 -6.11 -11.06 -10.11
C SER A 228 -5.62 -9.85 -10.89
N LEU A 229 -5.97 -9.78 -12.18
CA LEU A 229 -5.61 -8.68 -13.06
C LEU A 229 -6.86 -8.18 -13.79
N GLU A 230 -7.13 -6.88 -13.71
CA GLU A 230 -8.29 -6.25 -14.31
C GLU A 230 -7.89 -5.07 -15.20
N PHE A 231 -8.40 -5.03 -16.43
CA PHE A 231 -8.19 -3.94 -17.36
C PHE A 231 -9.49 -3.15 -17.55
N VAL A 232 -9.43 -1.84 -17.33
CA VAL A 232 -10.56 -0.93 -17.40
C VAL A 232 -10.24 0.21 -18.37
N HIS A 233 -11.15 0.52 -19.29
CA HIS A 233 -10.99 1.61 -20.25
C HIS A 233 -9.70 1.58 -21.10
N CYS A 234 -9.15 0.40 -21.35
CA CYS A 234 -7.93 0.19 -22.14
C CYS A 234 -8.26 0.00 -23.62
N LYS A 235 -7.46 0.59 -24.52
CA LYS A 235 -7.60 0.42 -25.97
C LYS A 235 -6.26 -0.04 -26.53
N LEU A 236 -6.11 -1.35 -26.70
CA LEU A 236 -4.84 -1.97 -27.06
C LEU A 236 -4.98 -2.77 -28.36
N PRO A 237 -4.03 -2.64 -29.31
CA PRO A 237 -3.94 -3.52 -30.45
C PRO A 237 -3.51 -4.93 -30.03
N ALA A 238 -3.86 -5.92 -30.84
CA ALA A 238 -3.68 -7.34 -30.52
C ALA A 238 -2.23 -7.72 -30.18
N ASN A 239 -1.24 -7.13 -30.87
CA ASN A 239 0.18 -7.38 -30.60
C ASN A 239 0.62 -6.96 -29.20
N LEU A 240 0.05 -5.88 -28.66
CA LEU A 240 0.35 -5.43 -27.29
C LEU A 240 -0.32 -6.32 -26.25
N VAL A 241 -1.51 -6.83 -26.55
CA VAL A 241 -2.19 -7.80 -25.68
C VAL A 241 -1.41 -9.11 -25.64
N THR A 242 -0.89 -9.58 -26.79
CA THR A 242 0.03 -10.73 -26.83
C THR A 242 1.24 -10.51 -25.91
N ALA A 243 1.87 -9.34 -25.96
CA ALA A 243 3.02 -9.05 -25.09
C ALA A 243 2.67 -9.10 -23.59
N ILE A 244 1.48 -8.61 -23.22
CA ILE A 244 0.96 -8.74 -21.84
C ILE A 244 0.78 -10.22 -21.49
N CYS A 245 0.12 -11.00 -22.35
CA CYS A 245 -0.07 -12.43 -22.13
C CYS A 245 1.27 -13.17 -22.01
N GLU A 246 2.25 -12.87 -22.84
CA GLU A 246 3.59 -13.45 -22.77
C GLU A 246 4.31 -13.10 -21.47
N SER A 247 4.18 -11.86 -20.95
CA SER A 247 4.74 -11.47 -19.66
C SER A 247 4.15 -12.24 -18.47
N LEU A 248 2.93 -12.77 -18.65
CA LEU A 248 2.25 -13.63 -17.69
C LEU A 248 2.57 -15.12 -17.91
N HIS A 249 2.96 -15.50 -19.13
CA HIS A 249 3.29 -16.89 -19.53
C HIS A 249 4.80 -17.14 -19.47
N VAL A 250 5.28 -17.70 -18.37
CA VAL A 250 6.61 -18.34 -18.36
C VAL A 250 6.49 -19.70 -19.05
N LYS A 251 7.37 -20.02 -20.00
CA LYS A 251 7.54 -21.40 -20.50
C LYS A 251 7.71 -22.33 -19.30
N GLY A 252 6.71 -23.17 -19.02
CA GLY A 252 6.69 -24.09 -17.88
C GLY A 252 5.76 -23.71 -16.71
N PHE A 253 4.95 -22.65 -16.81
CA PHE A 253 3.96 -22.31 -15.79
C PHE A 253 2.63 -23.02 -16.04
N GLU A 254 2.35 -24.03 -15.22
CA GLU A 254 0.98 -24.38 -14.83
C GLU A 254 0.44 -23.17 -14.04
N THR A 255 -0.31 -22.32 -14.74
CA THR A 255 -1.31 -21.30 -14.38
C THR A 255 -2.00 -21.36 -12.98
N ASN A 256 -1.26 -21.58 -11.89
CA ASN A 256 -1.86 -21.77 -10.56
C ASN A 256 -2.03 -20.47 -9.75
N VAL A 257 -1.39 -19.35 -10.16
CA VAL A 257 -1.40 -18.11 -9.35
C VAL A 257 -2.51 -17.14 -9.78
N ILE A 258 -2.60 -16.80 -11.06
CA ILE A 258 -3.66 -15.89 -11.56
C ILE A 258 -4.96 -16.66 -11.65
N LYS A 259 -5.91 -16.32 -10.77
CA LYS A 259 -7.23 -16.94 -10.66
C LYS A 259 -8.30 -16.15 -11.42
N SER A 260 -8.09 -14.83 -11.53
CA SER A 260 -9.05 -13.92 -12.14
C SER A 260 -8.37 -13.01 -13.16
N PHE A 261 -8.97 -12.93 -14.32
CA PHE A 261 -8.63 -11.95 -15.35
C PHE A 261 -9.92 -11.29 -15.81
N SER A 262 -9.95 -9.97 -15.94
CA SER A 262 -11.15 -9.26 -16.38
C SER A 262 -10.81 -8.10 -17.30
N ILE A 263 -11.66 -7.90 -18.30
CA ILE A 263 -11.59 -6.81 -19.25
C ILE A 263 -12.95 -6.11 -19.21
N LYS A 264 -12.97 -4.84 -18.81
CA LYS A 264 -14.18 -4.02 -18.72
C LYS A 264 -14.02 -2.75 -19.55
N ARG A 265 -15.03 -2.44 -20.36
CA ARG A 265 -15.10 -1.20 -21.18
C ARG A 265 -13.81 -0.93 -21.95
N SER A 266 -13.16 -1.99 -22.41
CA SER A 266 -11.83 -1.98 -23.03
C SER A 266 -11.90 -2.72 -24.36
N SER A 267 -11.13 -2.27 -25.36
CA SER A 267 -11.07 -2.87 -26.69
C SER A 267 -9.67 -3.40 -26.97
N PHE A 268 -9.53 -4.73 -26.98
CA PHE A 268 -8.28 -5.45 -27.27
C PHE A 268 -8.16 -5.88 -28.74
N LEU A 269 -9.18 -5.58 -29.53
CA LEU A 269 -9.32 -5.94 -30.93
C LEU A 269 -9.57 -4.67 -31.72
N ALA A 270 -8.55 -4.19 -32.44
CA ALA A 270 -8.69 -3.08 -33.37
C ALA A 270 -9.25 -3.53 -34.74
N CYS A 271 -9.33 -4.83 -35.02
CA CYS A 271 -9.80 -5.34 -36.30
C CYS A 271 -10.78 -6.49 -36.11
N SER A 272 -11.87 -6.43 -36.89
CA SER A 272 -12.89 -7.47 -37.13
C SER A 272 -12.36 -8.72 -37.85
N TYR A 273 -11.04 -8.93 -37.88
CA TYR A 273 -10.39 -10.05 -38.53
C TYR A 273 -9.44 -10.73 -37.53
N PHE A 274 -9.72 -12.01 -37.30
CA PHE A 274 -8.92 -12.97 -36.56
C PHE A 274 -7.43 -12.93 -36.99
N PRO A 275 -6.48 -13.30 -36.11
CA PRO A 275 -6.67 -14.15 -34.92
C PRO A 275 -6.64 -13.42 -33.57
N LEU A 276 -7.13 -14.10 -32.53
CA LEU A 276 -6.99 -13.66 -31.13
C LEU A 276 -5.51 -13.47 -30.77
N PRO A 277 -5.19 -12.53 -29.85
CA PRO A 277 -3.85 -12.40 -29.28
C PRO A 277 -3.35 -13.74 -28.74
N VAL A 278 -2.08 -14.06 -29.01
CA VAL A 278 -1.47 -15.33 -28.59
C VAL A 278 -1.41 -15.37 -27.06
N GLY A 279 -1.82 -16.49 -26.48
CA GLY A 279 -1.86 -16.70 -25.03
C GLY A 279 -3.11 -16.13 -24.34
N LEU A 280 -3.90 -15.26 -24.99
CA LEU A 280 -5.14 -14.76 -24.40
C LEU A 280 -6.18 -15.87 -24.22
N GLU A 281 -6.37 -16.72 -25.24
CA GLU A 281 -7.31 -17.85 -25.16
C GLU A 281 -6.94 -18.82 -24.02
N SER A 282 -5.66 -19.17 -23.89
CA SER A 282 -5.16 -20.00 -22.79
C SER A 282 -5.45 -19.35 -21.43
N LEU A 283 -5.18 -18.05 -21.30
CA LEU A 283 -5.40 -17.33 -20.05
C LEU A 283 -6.88 -17.22 -19.69
N LEU A 284 -7.76 -17.03 -20.68
CA LEU A 284 -9.21 -17.00 -20.49
C LEU A 284 -9.77 -18.36 -20.06
N ILE A 285 -9.23 -19.46 -20.61
CA ILE A 285 -9.65 -20.82 -20.24
C ILE A 285 -9.22 -21.16 -18.81
N THR A 286 -8.02 -20.74 -18.39
CA THR A 286 -7.52 -21.11 -17.07
C THR A 286 -8.00 -20.21 -15.93
N THR A 287 -8.43 -18.99 -16.23
CA THR A 287 -8.94 -18.06 -15.22
C THR A 287 -10.47 -18.12 -15.16
N ARG A 288 -11.07 -17.79 -14.00
CA ARG A 288 -12.53 -17.53 -13.93
C ARG A 288 -12.82 -16.17 -14.56
N CYS A 289 -12.68 -16.10 -15.87
CA CYS A 289 -12.70 -14.83 -16.59
C CYS A 289 -14.13 -14.31 -16.78
N VAL A 290 -14.31 -13.01 -16.59
CA VAL A 290 -15.53 -12.27 -16.97
C VAL A 290 -15.12 -11.21 -17.99
N MET A 291 -15.40 -11.46 -19.26
CA MET A 291 -15.30 -10.45 -20.32
C MET A 291 -16.63 -9.71 -20.42
N CYS A 292 -16.65 -8.45 -19.99
CA CYS A 292 -17.76 -7.54 -20.30
C CYS A 292 -17.35 -6.71 -21.52
N MET A 293 -17.60 -7.25 -22.71
CA MET A 293 -17.54 -6.47 -23.95
C MET A 293 -18.78 -5.56 -23.99
N SER A 294 -18.57 -4.27 -23.74
CA SER A 294 -19.58 -3.21 -23.90
C SER A 294 -18.89 -1.95 -24.40
#